data_AF-A0A955U342-F1
#
_entry.id   AF-A0A955U342-F1
#
_cell.length_a   1.000
_cell.length_b   1.000
_cell.length_c   1.000
_cell.angle_alpha   90.00
_cell.angle_beta   90.00
_cell.angle_gamma   90.00
#
_symmetry.space_group_name_H-M   'P 1'
#
loop_
_entity.id
_entity.type
_entity.pdbx_description
1 polymer ?
#
loop_
_entity_poly.entity_id
_entity_poly.type
_entity_poly.pdbx_seq_one_letter_code
_entity_poly.pdbx_strand_id
1 'polypeptide(L)'
;MCTPGSLGVHITSVWSYNCTISAHSGTHFYGSTGGATELTFRSPVSAFGGYFGTNSGDPTFTIDFYDANGNLIDSRVESYVGQCVWSWFGWNIPGGAATIRITGISGQGGFVMMDDLQASDDPDPDGDGVDTVDDNCPADANPNQLDDDQDGLGNVCDNCPLDPNPDQEDLDGNGIGDACD
;
A
#
# COMPACT_ATOMS: atom_id res chain seq x y z
N MET A 1 -13.20 -26.39 -4.09
CA MET A 1 -13.75 -26.64 -2.74
C MET A 1 -12.62 -26.38 -1.75
N CYS A 2 -12.71 -25.32 -0.96
CA CYS A 2 -11.80 -25.08 0.16
C CYS A 2 -12.66 -25.07 1.43
N THR A 3 -12.33 -25.94 2.37
CA THR A 3 -13.01 -26.05 3.66
C THR A 3 -12.59 -24.90 4.59
N PRO A 4 -13.51 -24.28 5.33
CA PRO A 4 -13.18 -23.21 6.26
C PRO A 4 -12.57 -23.79 7.54
N GLY A 5 -11.36 -23.35 7.86
CA GLY A 5 -10.73 -23.57 9.17
C GLY A 5 -11.41 -22.67 10.21
N SER A 6 -11.83 -23.27 11.30
CA SER A 6 -12.46 -22.64 12.45
C SER A 6 -11.52 -21.69 13.20
N LEU A 7 -11.99 -20.48 13.50
CA LEU A 7 -11.85 -19.74 14.78
C LEU A 7 -12.68 -18.44 14.67
N GLY A 8 -13.74 -18.33 15.48
CA GLY A 8 -14.62 -17.15 15.51
C GLY A 8 -14.18 -16.12 16.55
N VAL A 9 -14.63 -14.87 16.38
CA VAL A 9 -14.49 -13.79 17.37
C VAL A 9 -15.88 -13.25 17.73
N HIS A 10 -16.07 -12.99 19.01
CA HIS A 10 -17.28 -12.45 19.63
C HIS A 10 -16.91 -11.07 20.20
N ILE A 11 -17.61 -10.00 19.79
CA ILE A 11 -17.42 -8.67 20.38
C ILE A 11 -18.75 -8.23 20.99
N THR A 12 -18.80 -8.18 22.32
CA THR A 12 -19.93 -7.60 23.07
C THR A 12 -19.62 -6.16 23.45
N SER A 13 -20.46 -5.23 23.00
CA SER A 13 -20.55 -3.87 23.56
C SER A 13 -21.35 -3.90 24.87
N VAL A 14 -20.89 -3.16 25.90
CA VAL A 14 -21.63 -2.95 27.16
C VAL A 14 -22.63 -1.79 27.10
N TRP A 15 -22.86 -1.21 25.92
CA TRP A 15 -23.80 -0.10 25.73
C TRP A 15 -24.94 -0.50 24.80
N SER A 16 -26.16 -0.21 25.25
CA SER A 16 -27.48 -0.75 24.88
C SER A 16 -27.98 -0.53 23.45
N TYR A 17 -27.10 -0.50 22.44
CA TYR A 17 -27.49 -0.41 21.03
C TYR A 17 -27.22 -1.75 20.35
N ASN A 18 -28.30 -2.43 19.97
CA ASN A 18 -28.26 -3.67 19.21
C ASN A 18 -28.01 -3.36 17.73
N CYS A 19 -26.76 -3.24 17.33
CA CYS A 19 -26.37 -3.25 15.92
C CYS A 19 -25.59 -4.53 15.64
N THR A 20 -26.07 -5.31 14.66
CA THR A 20 -25.30 -6.44 14.11
C THR A 20 -24.35 -5.88 13.07
N ILE A 21 -23.05 -6.03 13.32
CA ILE A 21 -21.99 -5.65 12.39
C ILE A 21 -21.46 -6.94 11.77
N SER A 22 -21.52 -7.05 10.45
CA SER A 22 -21.03 -8.21 9.70
C SER A 22 -19.71 -7.83 9.02
N ALA A 23 -18.65 -8.57 9.31
CA ALA A 23 -17.37 -8.47 8.62
C ALA A 23 -17.16 -9.72 7.74
N HIS A 24 -16.45 -9.57 6.63
CA HIS A 24 -16.15 -10.64 5.68
C HIS A 24 -14.68 -11.09 5.76
N SER A 25 -14.31 -12.13 5.00
CA SER A 25 -12.95 -12.68 5.02
C SER A 25 -11.94 -11.70 4.44
N GLY A 26 -10.95 -11.26 5.23
CA GLY A 26 -9.88 -10.35 4.81
C GLY A 26 -9.74 -9.06 5.65
N THR A 27 -10.60 -8.81 6.63
CA THR A 27 -10.62 -7.56 7.40
C THR A 27 -9.47 -7.45 8.42
N HIS A 28 -8.92 -6.24 8.69
CA HIS A 28 -8.48 -5.60 9.98
C HIS A 28 -7.98 -4.16 9.68
N PHE A 29 -8.31 -3.07 10.41
CA PHE A 29 -7.75 -2.63 11.72
C PHE A 29 -8.62 -1.53 12.39
N TYR A 30 -8.36 -1.27 13.68
CA TYR A 30 -9.08 -0.31 14.55
C TYR A 30 -8.19 0.84 15.01
N GLY A 31 -8.65 2.08 14.82
CA GLY A 31 -8.23 3.22 15.62
C GLY A 31 -9.32 3.60 16.63
N SER A 32 -8.98 3.67 17.91
CA SER A 32 -9.84 4.29 18.93
C SER A 32 -9.51 5.77 19.07
N THR A 33 -10.31 6.52 19.81
CA THR A 33 -9.94 7.90 20.20
C THR A 33 -8.55 7.93 20.84
N GLY A 34 -7.63 8.71 20.27
CA GLY A 34 -6.23 8.80 20.71
C GLY A 34 -5.33 7.63 20.29
N GLY A 35 -5.83 6.67 19.52
CA GLY A 35 -5.06 5.57 18.93
C GLY A 35 -4.60 5.86 17.49
N ALA A 36 -3.80 4.95 16.95
CA ALA A 36 -3.38 4.97 15.55
C ALA A 36 -3.47 3.56 14.96
N THR A 37 -3.91 3.48 13.71
CA THR A 37 -3.77 2.30 12.86
C THR A 37 -2.64 2.55 11.88
N GLU A 38 -1.81 1.55 11.61
CA GLU A 38 -0.73 1.63 10.62
C GLU A 38 -0.77 0.40 9.72
N LEU A 39 -0.70 0.64 8.41
CA LEU A 39 -0.64 -0.36 7.36
C LEU A 39 0.69 -0.17 6.63
N THR A 40 1.55 -1.18 6.68
CA THR A 40 2.83 -1.19 5.95
C THR A 40 2.75 -2.19 4.82
N PHE A 41 3.10 -1.75 3.62
CA PHE A 41 3.05 -2.54 2.41
C PHE A 41 4.44 -3.12 2.10
N ARG A 42 4.46 -4.24 1.38
CA ARG A 42 5.72 -4.84 0.91
C ARG A 42 6.33 -4.08 -0.27
N SER A 43 5.46 -3.46 -1.07
CA SER A 43 5.79 -2.56 -2.17
C SER A 43 4.94 -1.30 -2.04
N PRO A 44 5.41 -0.12 -2.47
CA PRO A 44 4.61 1.11 -2.45
C PRO A 44 3.29 0.96 -3.23
N VAL A 45 2.22 1.56 -2.72
CA VAL A 45 0.89 1.55 -3.35
C VAL A 45 0.54 2.91 -3.92
N SER A 46 0.11 2.94 -5.19
CA SER A 46 -0.25 4.16 -5.93
C SER A 46 -1.71 4.60 -5.70
N ALA A 47 -2.55 3.72 -5.14
CA ALA A 47 -3.89 4.07 -4.69
C ALA A 47 -4.28 3.25 -3.46
N PHE A 48 -5.11 3.84 -2.61
CA PHE A 48 -5.64 3.24 -1.40
C PHE A 48 -7.09 3.67 -1.19
N GLY A 49 -7.94 2.75 -0.72
CA GLY A 49 -9.33 3.05 -0.43
C GLY A 49 -10.05 1.93 0.28
N GLY A 50 -11.29 2.19 0.66
CA GLY A 50 -12.14 1.22 1.33
C GLY A 50 -13.47 1.83 1.74
N TYR A 51 -14.37 0.98 2.26
CA TYR A 51 -15.55 1.45 2.98
C TYR A 51 -15.16 1.79 4.41
N PHE A 52 -15.46 3.02 4.81
CA PHE A 52 -15.28 3.49 6.18
C PHE A 52 -16.63 3.57 6.87
N GLY A 53 -16.69 3.09 8.12
CA GLY A 53 -17.90 3.07 8.93
C GLY A 53 -17.66 3.48 10.37
N THR A 54 -18.67 4.06 11.00
CA THR A 54 -18.63 4.50 12.40
C THR A 54 -19.77 3.85 13.19
N ASN A 55 -19.50 3.48 14.44
CA ASN A 55 -20.51 2.92 15.33
C ASN A 55 -21.32 4.01 16.07
N SER A 56 -20.74 5.18 16.31
CA SER A 56 -21.46 6.34 16.87
C SER A 56 -20.69 7.65 16.66
N GLY A 57 -21.43 8.77 16.73
CA GLY A 57 -20.90 10.13 16.56
C GLY A 57 -20.45 10.46 15.14
N ASP A 58 -19.86 11.65 15.02
CA ASP A 58 -19.29 12.19 13.79
C ASP A 58 -17.76 12.32 13.97
N PRO A 59 -16.99 11.22 13.88
CA PRO A 59 -15.56 11.25 14.13
C PRO A 59 -14.83 11.99 13.01
N THR A 60 -13.84 12.79 13.41
CA THR A 60 -12.79 13.28 12.51
C THR A 60 -11.58 12.38 12.64
N PHE A 61 -10.96 12.00 11.52
CA PHE A 61 -9.74 11.21 11.47
C PHE A 61 -8.78 11.76 10.42
N THR A 62 -7.50 11.41 10.56
CA THR A 62 -6.43 11.80 9.66
C THR A 62 -5.84 10.56 9.02
N ILE A 63 -5.57 10.60 7.72
CA ILE A 63 -4.83 9.58 6.99
C ILE A 63 -3.54 10.21 6.48
N ASP A 64 -2.43 9.67 6.94
CA ASP A 64 -1.07 10.08 6.60
C ASP A 64 -0.44 9.00 5.71
N PHE A 65 0.19 9.42 4.63
CA PHE A 65 0.88 8.56 3.65
C PHE A 65 2.38 8.80 3.75
N TYR A 66 3.16 7.74 3.89
CA TYR A 66 4.60 7.79 4.08
C TYR A 66 5.34 7.01 2.98
N ASP A 67 6.50 7.52 2.58
CA ASP A 67 7.42 6.84 1.67
C ASP A 67 8.14 5.68 2.37
N ALA A 68 8.96 4.93 1.62
CA ALA A 68 9.75 3.80 2.15
C ALA A 68 10.78 4.21 3.22
N ASN A 69 11.17 5.50 3.26
CA ASN A 69 12.10 6.07 4.24
C ASN A 69 11.38 6.59 5.50
N GLY A 70 10.05 6.53 5.54
CA GLY A 70 9.23 7.05 6.63
C GLY A 70 9.00 8.56 6.59
N ASN A 71 9.28 9.23 5.46
CA ASN A 71 8.92 10.63 5.27
C ASN A 71 7.45 10.75 4.91
N LEU A 72 6.78 11.77 5.46
CA LEU A 72 5.39 12.08 5.12
C LEU A 72 5.32 12.61 3.69
N ILE A 73 4.63 11.89 2.81
CA ILE A 73 4.34 12.30 1.43
C ILE A 73 3.09 13.17 1.41
N ASP A 74 2.05 12.74 2.12
CA ASP A 74 0.74 13.37 2.06
C ASP A 74 -0.08 13.15 3.34
N SER A 75 -1.02 14.05 3.63
CA SER A 75 -1.91 13.95 4.80
C SER A 75 -3.31 14.46 4.44
N ARG A 76 -4.34 13.72 4.85
CA ARG A 76 -5.75 13.97 4.55
C ARG A 76 -6.55 13.92 5.83
N VAL A 77 -7.43 14.89 6.04
CA VAL A 77 -8.35 14.91 7.19
C VAL A 77 -9.76 14.68 6.69
N GLU A 78 -10.38 13.63 7.17
CA GLU A 78 -11.75 13.26 6.81
C GLU A 78 -12.65 13.39 8.03
N SER A 79 -13.89 13.81 7.80
CA SER A 79 -14.92 13.84 8.82
C SER A 79 -16.11 13.03 8.34
N TYR A 80 -16.51 12.08 9.17
CA TYR A 80 -17.63 11.22 8.87
C TYR A 80 -18.88 11.79 9.53
N VAL A 81 -19.99 11.88 8.79
CA VAL A 81 -21.28 12.36 9.31
C VAL A 81 -22.30 11.24 9.22
N GLY A 82 -22.85 10.84 10.36
CA GLY A 82 -23.87 9.80 10.43
C GLY A 82 -23.44 8.55 11.21
N GLN A 83 -24.43 7.93 11.87
CA GLN A 83 -24.23 6.74 12.70
C GLN A 83 -24.60 5.47 11.92
N CYS A 84 -23.74 4.44 11.99
CA CYS A 84 -23.98 3.14 11.35
C CYS A 84 -24.18 3.22 9.82
N VAL A 85 -23.51 4.15 9.16
CA VAL A 85 -23.45 4.26 7.69
C VAL A 85 -22.04 3.82 7.24
N TRP A 86 -21.96 3.27 6.04
CA TRP A 86 -20.71 2.99 5.35
C TRP A 86 -20.56 3.95 4.17
N SER A 87 -19.39 4.55 4.00
CA SER A 87 -19.09 5.35 2.81
C SER A 87 -17.73 4.99 2.25
N TRP A 88 -17.64 4.94 0.93
CA TRP A 88 -16.40 4.70 0.24
C TRP A 88 -15.52 5.94 0.28
N PHE A 89 -14.25 5.76 0.63
CA PHE A 89 -13.21 6.75 0.44
C PHE A 89 -12.04 6.12 -0.32
N GLY A 90 -11.42 6.91 -1.19
CA GLY A 90 -10.28 6.48 -1.98
C GLY A 90 -9.36 7.66 -2.31
N TRP A 91 -8.07 7.38 -2.35
CA TRP A 91 -7.02 8.36 -2.57
C TRP A 91 -6.03 7.81 -3.59
N ASN A 92 -5.65 8.66 -4.55
CA ASN A 92 -4.52 8.43 -5.43
C ASN A 92 -3.28 9.03 -4.79
N ILE A 93 -2.18 8.28 -4.82
CA ILE A 93 -0.93 8.61 -4.15
C ILE A 93 0.19 8.51 -5.20
N PRO A 94 0.40 9.56 -6.01
CA PRO A 94 1.47 9.57 -7.00
C PRO A 94 2.84 9.37 -6.34
N GLY A 95 3.63 8.43 -6.84
CA GLY A 95 4.94 8.06 -6.29
C GLY A 95 4.91 7.04 -5.14
N GLY A 96 3.75 6.47 -4.85
CA GLY A 96 3.61 5.30 -3.99
C GLY A 96 3.72 5.57 -2.48
N ALA A 97 2.79 5.05 -1.68
CA ALA A 97 2.93 4.99 -0.22
C ALA A 97 3.43 3.62 0.22
N ALA A 98 4.52 3.57 0.99
CA ALA A 98 4.98 2.34 1.64
C ALA A 98 4.27 2.11 2.98
N THR A 99 3.85 3.18 3.65
CA THR A 99 3.09 3.09 4.92
C THR A 99 1.93 4.08 4.91
N ILE A 100 0.77 3.61 5.37
CA ILE A 100 -0.44 4.43 5.54
C ILE A 100 -0.84 4.37 7.01
N ARG A 101 -0.97 5.55 7.62
CA ARG A 101 -1.30 5.68 9.04
C ARG A 101 -2.61 6.43 9.21
N ILE A 102 -3.50 5.89 10.02
CA ILE A 102 -4.78 6.52 10.35
C ILE A 102 -4.74 6.95 11.81
N THR A 103 -4.85 8.25 12.06
CA THR A 103 -4.73 8.87 13.39
C THR A 103 -5.86 9.87 13.64
N GLY A 104 -5.78 10.63 14.75
CA GLY A 104 -6.62 11.82 14.94
C GLY A 104 -8.09 11.56 15.27
N ILE A 105 -8.48 10.31 15.50
CA ILE A 105 -9.88 9.92 15.79
C ILE A 105 -10.36 10.67 17.02
N SER A 106 -11.25 11.64 16.81
CA SER A 106 -11.78 12.52 17.85
C SER A 106 -13.28 12.77 17.61
N GLY A 107 -14.05 12.94 18.70
CA GLY A 107 -15.52 13.02 18.69
C GLY A 107 -16.17 12.10 19.73
N GLN A 108 -17.50 12.19 19.91
CA GLN A 108 -18.22 11.31 20.84
C GLN A 108 -18.38 9.90 20.24
N GLY A 109 -17.58 8.93 20.72
CA GLY A 109 -17.92 7.50 20.68
C GLY A 109 -17.61 6.69 19.41
N GLY A 110 -16.98 7.27 18.39
CA GLY A 110 -16.74 6.59 17.12
C GLY A 110 -15.34 6.00 17.01
N PHE A 111 -15.21 4.68 16.91
CA PHE A 111 -14.05 4.12 16.21
C PHE A 111 -14.36 4.13 14.71
N VAL A 112 -13.32 4.25 13.89
CA VAL A 112 -13.43 4.14 12.43
C VAL A 112 -13.07 2.71 12.05
N MET A 113 -14.02 2.01 11.42
CA MET A 113 -13.80 0.70 10.81
C MET A 113 -13.51 0.88 9.33
N MET A 114 -12.66 0.02 8.79
CA MET A 114 -12.50 -0.17 7.36
C MET A 114 -12.99 -1.56 6.96
N ASP A 115 -13.73 -1.63 5.86
CA ASP A 115 -14.12 -2.86 5.18
C ASP A 115 -13.83 -2.72 3.68
N ASP A 116 -13.69 -3.85 2.98
CA ASP A 116 -13.32 -3.91 1.56
C ASP A 116 -12.11 -3.03 1.21
N LEU A 117 -11.01 -3.22 1.95
CA LEU A 117 -9.76 -2.52 1.69
C LEU A 117 -9.29 -2.81 0.26
N GLN A 118 -9.09 -1.74 -0.51
CA GLN A 118 -8.49 -1.78 -1.85
C GLN A 118 -7.19 -0.99 -1.84
N ALA A 119 -6.13 -1.61 -2.35
CA ALA A 119 -4.86 -0.96 -2.64
C ALA A 119 -4.35 -1.48 -3.98
N SER A 120 -3.76 -0.60 -4.79
CA SER A 120 -3.12 -0.96 -6.05
C SER A 120 -1.62 -0.70 -5.98
N ASP A 121 -0.83 -1.62 -6.51
CA ASP A 121 0.62 -1.47 -6.63
C ASP A 121 0.98 -0.24 -7.48
N ASP A 122 2.15 0.36 -7.23
CA ASP A 122 2.69 1.40 -8.10
C ASP A 122 3.14 0.81 -9.44
N PRO A 123 2.55 1.20 -10.59
CA PRO A 123 2.98 0.69 -11.88
C PRO A 123 4.38 1.18 -12.28
N ASP A 124 4.90 2.26 -11.67
CA ASP A 124 6.21 2.87 -11.94
C ASP A 124 6.96 3.09 -10.59
N PRO A 125 7.57 2.02 -10.01
CA PRO A 125 8.17 2.05 -8.69
C PRO A 125 9.41 2.94 -8.56
N ASP A 126 10.16 3.15 -9.64
CA ASP A 126 11.37 3.98 -9.64
C ASP A 126 11.11 5.42 -10.13
N GLY A 127 9.90 5.69 -10.61
CA GLY A 127 9.38 7.02 -10.91
C GLY A 127 10.00 7.64 -12.16
N ASP A 128 10.48 6.81 -13.09
CA ASP A 128 11.20 7.24 -14.28
C ASP A 128 10.26 7.60 -15.45
N GLY A 129 8.97 7.26 -15.31
CA GLY A 129 7.92 7.51 -16.28
C GLY A 129 7.63 6.35 -17.23
N VAL A 130 8.22 5.17 -17.00
CA VAL A 130 7.98 3.92 -17.72
C VAL A 130 7.33 2.92 -16.76
N ASP A 131 6.20 2.34 -17.15
CA ASP A 131 5.54 1.33 -16.32
C ASP A 131 6.39 0.04 -16.29
N THR A 132 6.46 -0.63 -15.15
CA THR A 132 7.16 -1.92 -14.88
C THR A 132 6.99 -3.02 -15.91
N VAL A 133 5.91 -3.01 -16.69
CA VAL A 133 5.66 -3.99 -17.75
C VAL A 133 6.42 -3.69 -19.04
N ASP A 134 6.78 -2.43 -19.24
CA ASP A 134 7.51 -1.89 -20.38
C ASP A 134 8.92 -1.42 -19.99
N ASP A 135 9.30 -1.53 -18.72
CA ASP A 135 10.57 -1.09 -18.14
C ASP A 135 11.61 -2.23 -18.09
N ASN A 136 12.76 -2.01 -18.74
CA ASN A 136 13.90 -2.93 -18.73
C ASN A 136 14.83 -2.79 -17.50
N CYS A 137 14.57 -1.82 -16.62
CA CYS A 137 15.16 -1.70 -15.29
C CYS A 137 14.14 -1.27 -14.21
N PRO A 138 13.17 -2.13 -13.82
CA PRO A 138 12.04 -1.79 -12.91
C PRO A 138 12.36 -1.25 -11.50
N ALA A 139 13.64 -1.14 -11.14
CA ALA A 139 14.12 -0.67 -9.85
C ALA A 139 15.11 0.51 -9.98
N ASP A 140 15.57 0.84 -11.18
CA ASP A 140 16.67 1.78 -11.43
C ASP A 140 16.32 2.73 -12.58
N ALA A 141 15.85 3.93 -12.22
CA ALA A 141 15.30 4.91 -13.15
C ALA A 141 16.15 5.14 -14.41
N ASN A 142 15.61 4.75 -15.55
CA ASN A 142 16.22 4.87 -16.87
C ASN A 142 15.19 5.26 -17.95
N PRO A 143 14.70 6.53 -17.96
CA PRO A 143 13.57 6.94 -18.81
C PRO A 143 13.78 6.81 -20.32
N ASN A 144 15.02 6.57 -20.74
CA ASN A 144 15.40 6.38 -22.14
C ASN A 144 15.37 4.90 -22.58
N GLN A 145 15.23 3.96 -21.64
CA GLN A 145 15.14 2.52 -21.85
C GLN A 145 16.26 1.99 -22.77
N LEU A 146 17.48 2.52 -22.58
CA LEU A 146 18.63 2.14 -23.39
C LEU A 146 19.08 0.72 -23.04
N ASP A 147 19.22 -0.12 -24.07
CA ASP A 147 19.64 -1.52 -24.03
C ASP A 147 20.55 -1.71 -25.27
N ASP A 148 21.86 -1.54 -25.09
CA ASP A 148 22.82 -1.48 -26.18
C ASP A 148 23.10 -2.85 -26.81
N ASP A 149 22.96 -3.93 -26.05
CA ASP A 149 23.28 -5.29 -26.46
C ASP A 149 22.04 -6.16 -26.78
N GLN A 150 20.84 -5.64 -26.48
CA GLN A 150 19.53 -6.22 -26.76
C GLN A 150 19.27 -7.53 -26.02
N ASP A 151 19.76 -7.64 -24.78
CA ASP A 151 19.55 -8.80 -23.93
C ASP A 151 18.25 -8.74 -23.11
N GLY A 152 17.61 -7.55 -23.08
CA GLY A 152 16.36 -7.28 -22.38
C GLY A 152 16.52 -6.56 -21.04
N LEU A 153 17.74 -6.25 -20.61
CA LEU A 153 18.05 -5.41 -19.45
C LEU A 153 18.53 -4.04 -19.91
N GLY A 154 18.17 -3.00 -19.16
CA GLY A 154 18.65 -1.66 -19.46
C GLY A 154 20.09 -1.47 -19.00
N ASN A 155 20.86 -0.66 -19.73
CA ASN A 155 22.26 -0.34 -19.44
C ASN A 155 22.51 0.16 -18.00
N VAL A 156 21.49 0.65 -17.31
CA VAL A 156 21.60 1.19 -15.94
C VAL A 156 21.63 0.07 -14.89
N CYS A 157 20.91 -1.04 -15.14
CA CYS A 157 20.81 -2.19 -14.24
C CYS A 157 21.54 -3.44 -14.74
N ASP A 158 22.20 -3.35 -15.90
CA ASP A 158 23.00 -4.41 -16.51
C ASP A 158 24.47 -4.37 -16.05
N ASN A 159 24.98 -5.51 -15.56
CA ASN A 159 26.36 -5.70 -15.14
C ASN A 159 27.34 -5.98 -16.30
N CYS A 160 26.87 -6.14 -17.54
CA CYS A 160 27.64 -6.17 -18.78
C CYS A 160 26.95 -5.42 -19.94
N PRO A 161 26.84 -4.07 -19.91
CA PRO A 161 26.03 -3.25 -20.85
C PRO A 161 26.32 -3.36 -22.36
N LEU A 162 27.30 -4.16 -22.77
CA LEU A 162 27.75 -4.31 -24.15
C LEU A 162 27.82 -5.78 -24.61
N ASP A 163 27.57 -6.74 -23.72
CA ASP A 163 27.78 -8.17 -23.94
C ASP A 163 26.57 -8.97 -23.41
N PRO A 164 25.70 -9.52 -24.28
CA PRO A 164 24.40 -10.05 -23.86
C PRO A 164 24.48 -11.12 -22.77
N ASN A 165 23.86 -10.85 -21.63
CA ASN A 165 23.84 -11.73 -20.47
C ASN A 165 22.55 -11.59 -19.63
N PRO A 166 21.39 -12.05 -20.14
CA PRO A 166 20.09 -11.87 -19.48
C PRO A 166 19.99 -12.45 -18.07
N ASP A 167 20.85 -13.41 -17.74
CA ASP A 167 20.90 -14.08 -16.43
C ASP A 167 21.73 -13.31 -15.38
N GLN A 168 22.48 -12.27 -15.78
CA GLN A 168 23.27 -11.39 -14.90
C GLN A 168 24.19 -12.14 -13.92
N GLU A 169 24.76 -13.27 -14.35
CA GLU A 169 25.69 -14.06 -13.53
C GLU A 169 26.91 -13.20 -13.15
N ASP A 170 27.28 -13.18 -11.87
CA ASP A 170 28.47 -12.53 -11.30
C ASP A 170 28.99 -13.45 -10.18
N LEU A 171 29.90 -14.36 -10.53
CA LEU A 171 30.33 -15.43 -9.64
C LEU A 171 31.25 -14.94 -8.51
N ASP A 172 32.02 -13.89 -8.76
CA ASP A 172 32.97 -13.35 -7.80
C ASP A 172 32.40 -12.17 -6.98
N GLY A 173 31.25 -11.65 -7.37
CA GLY A 173 30.47 -10.62 -6.68
C GLY A 173 31.09 -9.23 -6.81
N ASN A 174 31.85 -8.97 -7.88
CA ASN A 174 32.58 -7.72 -8.06
C ASN A 174 31.74 -6.63 -8.75
N GLY A 175 30.52 -6.96 -9.21
CA GLY A 175 29.59 -6.06 -9.89
C GLY A 175 29.80 -5.97 -11.41
N ILE A 176 30.71 -6.76 -11.96
CA ILE A 176 30.91 -6.99 -13.40
C ILE A 176 30.41 -8.41 -13.69
N GLY A 177 29.59 -8.58 -14.72
CA GLY A 177 29.06 -9.90 -15.04
C GLY A 177 30.10 -10.85 -15.62
N ASP A 178 29.88 -12.15 -15.43
CA ASP A 178 30.73 -13.24 -15.94
C ASP A 178 30.90 -13.21 -17.47
N ALA A 179 30.01 -12.51 -18.20
CA ALA A 179 30.07 -12.34 -19.64
C ALA A 179 31.16 -11.37 -20.10
N CYS A 180 31.55 -10.40 -19.25
CA CYS A 180 32.46 -9.31 -19.59
C CYS A 180 33.69 -9.17 -18.65
N ASP A 181 33.86 -10.07 -17.67
CA ASP A 181 35.03 -10.17 -16.77
C ASP A 181 36.22 -10.98 -17.35
#